data_AF-A0AAN4TJI5-F1
#
_entry.id   AF-A0AAN4TJI5-F1
#
_cell.length_a   1.000
_cell.length_b   1.000
_cell.length_c   1.000
_cell.angle_alpha   90.00
_cell.angle_beta   90.00
_cell.angle_gamma   90.00
#
_symmetry.space_group_name_H-M   'P 1'
#
loop_
_entity.id
_entity.type
_entity.pdbx_description
1 polymer ?
#
loop_
_entity_poly.entity_id
_entity_poly.type
_entity_poly.pdbx_seq_one_letter_code
_entity_poly.pdbx_strand_id
1 'polypeptide(L)' 'MNGEGVDLSDYPVIRYCATGDIVTPESSAYFQKTERWMHRERTALYEEEYLKGTPAAKILEKILNFNDALPEAFRDMANW' A
#
# COMPACT_ATOMS: atom_id res chain seq x y z
N MET A 1 -7.44 1.20 -3.86
CA MET A 1 -6.79 2.35 -4.52
C MET A 1 -5.49 1.78 -5.07
N ASN A 2 -5.27 1.85 -6.38
CA ASN A 2 -4.17 1.15 -7.06
C ASN A 2 -3.24 2.23 -7.60
N GLY A 3 -2.02 2.34 -7.08
CA GLY A 3 -1.04 3.34 -7.50
C GLY A 3 -0.70 4.41 -6.47
N GLU A 4 0.35 5.16 -6.79
CA GLU A 4 0.92 6.24 -5.99
C GLU A 4 -0.05 7.43 -5.88
N GLY A 5 -0.22 7.97 -4.68
CA GLY A 5 -0.98 9.18 -4.42
C GLY A 5 -0.14 10.41 -4.77
N VAL A 6 -0.29 10.91 -5.99
CA VAL A 6 0.53 12.01 -6.53
C VAL A 6 -0.25 13.29 -6.80
N ASP A 7 0.41 14.42 -6.56
CA ASP A 7 -0.02 15.75 -6.97
C ASP A 7 0.65 16.14 -8.30
N LEU A 8 -0.17 16.67 -9.20
CA LEU A 8 0.19 17.09 -10.56
C LEU A 8 0.02 18.61 -10.78
N SER A 9 -0.26 19.37 -9.72
CA SER A 9 -0.49 20.82 -9.77
C SER A 9 0.67 21.62 -10.39
N ASP A 10 1.92 21.15 -10.20
CA ASP A 10 3.16 21.78 -10.66
C ASP A 10 3.83 21.07 -11.86
N TYR A 11 3.05 20.37 -12.71
CA TYR A 11 3.60 19.60 -13.84
C TYR A 11 4.57 20.45 -14.71
N PRO A 12 5.78 19.95 -15.05
CA PRO A 12 6.19 18.54 -15.05
C PRO A 12 6.75 17.99 -13.73
N VAL A 13 6.77 18.78 -12.64
CA VAL A 13 7.20 18.26 -11.34
C VAL A 13 6.03 17.53 -10.69
N ILE A 14 6.20 16.24 -10.39
CA ILE A 14 5.21 15.39 -9.73
C ILE A 14 5.66 15.19 -8.28
N ARG A 15 4.73 15.29 -7.33
CA ARG A 15 5.01 15.15 -5.89
C ARG A 15 4.10 14.12 -5.23
N TYR A 16 4.55 13.47 -4.16
CA TYR A 16 3.66 12.67 -3.31
C TYR A 16 2.72 13.60 -2.53
N CYS A 17 1.42 13.28 -2.51
CA CYS A 17 0.41 14.10 -1.83
C CYS A 17 0.68 14.27 -0.33
N ALA A 18 1.12 13.19 0.34
CA ALA A 18 1.30 13.16 1.78
C ALA A 18 2.53 13.95 2.24
N THR A 19 3.63 13.92 1.48
CA THR A 19 4.92 14.48 1.91
C THR A 19 5.38 15.71 1.12
N GLY A 20 4.88 15.89 -0.11
CA GLY A 20 5.37 16.91 -1.04
C GLY A 20 6.71 16.58 -1.70
N ASP A 21 7.30 15.42 -1.39
CA ASP A 21 8.55 14.95 -2.00
C ASP A 21 8.36 14.70 -3.49
N ILE A 22 9.42 14.98 -4.27
CA ILE A 22 9.41 14.75 -5.72
C ILE A 22 9.38 13.25 -5.99
N VAL A 23 8.48 12.83 -6.89
CA VAL A 23 8.45 11.47 -7.39
C VAL A 23 9.67 11.23 -8.28
N THR A 24 10.41 10.17 -7.97
CA THR A 24 11.61 9.75 -8.70
C THR A 24 11.44 8.34 -9.26
N PRO A 25 12.20 7.94 -10.30
CA PRO A 25 12.20 6.55 -10.75
C PRO A 25 12.49 5.55 -9.64
N GLU A 26 13.37 5.91 -8.70
CA GLU A 26 13.75 5.09 -7.55
C GLU A 26 12.60 4.93 -6.55
N SER A 27 11.89 6.02 -6.23
CA SER A 27 10.75 5.98 -5.31
C SER A 27 9.57 5.20 -5.90
N SER A 28 9.28 5.38 -7.20
CA SER A 28 8.25 4.60 -7.88
C SER A 28 8.63 3.12 -7.99
N ALA A 29 9.90 2.79 -8.22
CA ALA A 29 10.36 1.40 -8.22
C ALA A 29 10.22 0.74 -6.83
N TYR A 30 10.52 1.47 -5.76
CA TYR A 30 10.28 1.04 -4.39
C TYR A 30 8.78 0.80 -4.14
N PHE A 31 7.93 1.76 -4.53
CA PHE A 31 6.48 1.65 -4.37
C PHE A 31 5.95 0.41 -5.05
N GLN A 32 6.23 0.23 -6.34
CA GLN A 32 5.75 -0.91 -7.13
C GLN A 32 6.23 -2.26 -6.58
N LYS A 33 7.48 -2.33 -6.09
CA LYS A 33 8.00 -3.55 -5.44
C LYS A 33 7.20 -3.86 -4.18
N THR A 34 6.95 -2.85 -3.35
CA THR A 34 6.24 -3.00 -2.08
C THR A 34 4.76 -3.28 -2.29
N GLU A 35 4.13 -2.64 -3.28
CA GLU A 35 2.73 -2.88 -3.68
C GLU A 35 2.51 -4.33 -4.11
N ARG A 36 3.38 -4.87 -4.98
CA ARG A 36 3.30 -6.28 -5.41
C ARG A 36 3.46 -7.25 -4.24
N TRP A 37 4.41 -6.97 -3.34
CA TRP A 37 4.60 -7.78 -2.13
C TRP A 37 3.36 -7.72 -1.24
N MET A 38 2.87 -6.52 -0.94
CA MET A 38 1.70 -6.27 -0.10
C MET A 38 0.47 -7.01 -0.63
N HIS A 39 0.20 -6.94 -1.94
CA HIS A 39 -0.90 -7.67 -2.55
C HIS A 39 -0.78 -9.18 -2.40
N ARG A 40 0.42 -9.73 -2.61
CA ARG A 40 0.67 -11.17 -2.45
C ARG A 40 0.41 -11.62 -1.01
N GLU A 41 1.00 -10.92 -0.04
CA GLU A 41 0.87 -11.30 1.37
C GLU A 41 -0.56 -11.12 1.89
N ARG A 42 -1.25 -10.04 1.49
CA ARG A 42 -2.65 -9.81 1.88
C ARG A 42 -3.60 -10.88 1.31
N THR A 43 -3.38 -11.30 0.06
CA THR A 43 -4.15 -12.39 -0.55
C THR A 43 -3.87 -13.71 0.16
N ALA A 44 -2.61 -14.03 0.43
CA ALA A 44 -2.23 -15.24 1.15
C ALA A 44 -2.85 -15.27 2.57
N LEU A 45 -2.82 -14.14 3.29
CA LEU A 45 -3.45 -14.00 4.62
C LEU A 45 -4.95 -14.27 4.56
N TYR A 46 -5.65 -13.71 3.56
CA TYR A 46 -7.08 -13.94 3.36
C TYR A 46 -7.36 -15.41 3.08
N GLU A 47 -6.66 -16.01 2.11
CA GLU A 47 -6.87 -17.41 1.70
C GLU A 47 -6.60 -18.38 2.86
N GLU A 48 -5.51 -18.18 3.59
CA GLU A 48 -5.15 -19.00 4.75
C GLU A 48 -6.23 -18.95 5.84
N GLU A 49 -6.69 -17.76 6.22
CA GLU A 49 -7.70 -17.61 7.27
C GLU A 49 -9.09 -18.07 6.81
N TYR A 50 -9.41 -17.89 5.54
CA TYR A 50 -10.64 -18.42 4.94
C TYR A 50 -10.66 -19.95 5.01
N LEU A 51 -9.56 -20.62 4.64
CA LEU A 51 -9.44 -22.09 4.69
C LEU A 51 -9.50 -22.64 6.12
N LYS A 52 -9.05 -21.87 7.12
CA LYS A 52 -9.20 -22.22 8.55
C LYS A 52 -10.64 -22.11 9.06
N GLY A 53 -11.56 -21.53 8.28
CA GLY A 53 -12.91 -21.21 8.73
C GLY A 53 -12.95 -20.02 9.71
N THR A 54 -11.95 -19.13 9.67
CA THR A 54 -11.93 -17.94 10.51
C THR A 54 -13.15 -17.05 10.18
N PRO A 55 -13.88 -16.53 11.19
CA PRO A 55 -15.01 -15.63 10.94
C PRO A 55 -14.59 -14.40 10.13
N ALA A 56 -15.43 -13.98 9.18
CA ALA A 56 -15.10 -12.87 8.26
C ALA A 56 -14.68 -11.57 8.97
N ALA A 57 -15.33 -11.23 10.09
CA ALA A 57 -14.96 -10.06 10.90
C ALA A 57 -13.52 -10.14 11.44
N LYS A 58 -13.04 -11.34 11.77
CA LYS A 58 -11.66 -11.58 12.23
C LYS A 58 -10.65 -11.58 11.09
N ILE A 59 -11.05 -12.03 9.90
CA ILE A 59 -10.22 -11.87 8.68
C ILE A 59 -10.04 -10.39 8.37
N LEU A 60 -11.13 -9.60 8.44
CA LEU A 60 -11.08 -8.15 8.23
C LEU A 60 -10.14 -7.47 9.24
N GLU A 61 -10.27 -7.78 10.53
CA GLU A 61 -9.37 -7.26 11.58
C GLU A 61 -7.89 -7.56 11.27
N LYS A 62 -7.57 -8.78 10.84
CA LYS A 62 -6.19 -9.17 10.46
C LYS A 62 -5.69 -8.40 9.24
N ILE A 63 -6.54 -8.18 8.23
CA ILE A 63 -6.19 -7.40 7.03
C ILE A 63 -5.94 -5.93 7.39
N LEU A 64 -6.77 -5.34 8.25
CA LEU A 64 -6.56 -3.96 8.71
C LEU A 64 -5.24 -3.82 9.46
N ASN A 65 -4.98 -4.72 10.43
CA ASN A 65 -3.71 -4.75 11.16
C ASN A 65 -2.50 -4.95 10.23
N PHE A 66 -2.63 -5.78 9.19
CA PHE A 66 -1.59 -5.95 8.18
C PHE A 66 -1.33 -4.66 7.39
N ASN A 67 -2.38 -3.95 6.97
CA ASN A 67 -2.25 -2.67 6.26
C ASN A 67 -1.62 -1.59 7.15
N ASP A 68 -1.99 -1.52 8.43
CA ASP A 68 -1.44 -0.55 9.39
C ASP A 68 0.05 -0.81 9.69
N ALA A 69 0.47 -2.08 9.57
CA ALA A 69 1.87 -2.50 9.74
C ALA A 69 2.73 -2.32 8.47
N LEU A 70 2.18 -1.82 7.36
CA LEU A 70 2.96 -1.55 6.16
C LEU A 70 4.02 -0.47 6.42
N PRO A 71 5.15 -0.49 5.70
CA PRO A 71 6.18 0.53 5.83
C PRO A 71 5.60 1.94 5.71
N GLU A 72 5.96 2.83 6.63
CA GLU A 72 5.46 4.23 6.66
C GLU A 72 5.67 4.93 5.32
N ALA A 73 6.89 4.84 4.75
CA ALA A 73 7.19 5.38 3.44
C ALA A 73 6.25 4.87 2.33
N PHE A 74 5.81 3.61 2.39
CA PHE A 74 4.84 3.09 1.42
C PHE A 74 3.44 3.66 1.64
N ARG A 75 3.01 3.79 2.91
CA ARG A 75 1.71 4.37 3.28
C ARG A 75 1.63 5.85 2.86
N ASP A 76 2.68 6.61 3.09
CA ASP A 76 2.80 8.01 2.66
C ASP A 76 2.69 8.13 1.14
N MET A 77 3.43 7.31 0.40
CA MET A 77 3.38 7.28 -1.07
C MET A 77 2.02 6.82 -1.61
N ALA A 78 1.29 5.98 -0.87
CA ALA A 78 -0.08 5.56 -1.21
C ALA A 78 -1.15 6.57 -0.79
N ASN A 79 -0.78 7.60 -0.03
CA ASN A 79 -1.71 8.51 0.64
C ASN A 79 -2.77 7.75 1.47
N TRP A 80 -2.29 6.77 2.24
CA TRP A 80 -3.08 5.85 3.07
C TRP A 80 -3.28 6.38 4.48
#